data_AF-A0A4P5UR45-F1
#
_entry.id   AF-A0A4P5UR45-F1
#
_cell.length_a   1.000
_cell.length_b   1.000
_cell.length_c   1.000
_cell.angle_alpha   90.00
_cell.angle_beta   90.00
_cell.angle_gamma   90.00
#
_symmetry.space_group_name_H-M   'P 1'
#
loop_
_entity.id
_entity.type
_entity.pdbx_description
1 polymer ?
#
loop_
_entity_poly.entity_id
_entity_poly.type
_entity_poly.pdbx_seq_one_letter_code
_entity_poly.pdbx_strand_id
1 'polypeptide(L)'
;MSSITLKSSLIKGLIAGIPSAIINSMLFYAFKNLGAINDVVMIQGSPLGVSQVIFSSIIFSLVAGFVYFIISIFAREAFRIFQRIAWLLLLISFLNPFLFIPDVPVGFAISLNIMHIVVAAAVIYVMKKHIPFLT
;
A
#
# COMPACT_ATOMS: atom_id res chain seq x y z
N MET A 1 -1.62 24.08 -15.20
CA MET A 1 -2.24 23.34 -14.08
C MET A 1 -2.47 21.92 -14.58
N SER A 2 -1.99 20.87 -13.90
CA SER A 2 -2.23 19.50 -14.41
C SER A 2 -3.72 19.19 -14.24
N SER A 3 -4.42 18.85 -15.31
CA SER A 3 -5.86 18.60 -15.34
C SER A 3 -6.23 17.22 -14.75
N ILE A 4 -5.59 16.82 -13.66
CA ILE A 4 -5.86 15.53 -13.03
C ILE A 4 -7.15 15.68 -12.23
N THR A 5 -8.19 14.96 -12.63
CA THR A 5 -9.46 14.94 -11.90
C THR A 5 -9.37 13.98 -10.70
N LEU A 6 -10.10 14.29 -9.63
CA LEU A 6 -10.21 13.41 -8.45
C LEU A 6 -10.64 12.00 -8.84
N LYS A 7 -11.60 11.88 -9.76
CA LYS A 7 -12.08 10.60 -10.30
C LYS A 7 -10.95 9.80 -10.96
N SER A 8 -10.13 10.44 -11.79
CA SER A 8 -8.98 9.79 -12.44
C SER A 8 -7.98 9.25 -11.41
N SER A 9 -7.62 10.06 -10.41
CA SER A 9 -6.68 9.65 -9.37
C SER A 9 -7.20 8.51 -8.51
N LEU A 10 -8.49 8.52 -8.14
CA LEU A 10 -9.10 7.44 -7.36
C LEU A 10 -9.21 6.15 -8.19
N ILE A 11 -9.55 6.24 -9.48
CA ILE A 11 -9.57 5.07 -10.36
C ILE A 11 -8.15 4.47 -10.50
N LYS A 12 -7.12 5.31 -10.63
CA LYS A 12 -5.72 4.84 -10.58
C LYS A 12 -5.40 4.18 -9.23
N GLY A 13 -5.89 4.73 -8.12
CA GLY A 13 -5.78 4.11 -6.80
C GLY A 13 -6.43 2.73 -6.73
N LEU A 14 -7.62 2.56 -7.31
CA LEU A 14 -8.29 1.25 -7.40
C LEU A 14 -7.54 0.26 -8.30
N ILE A 15 -7.07 0.72 -9.47
CA ILE A 15 -6.28 -0.10 -10.39
C ILE A 15 -4.97 -0.56 -9.73
N ALA A 16 -4.40 0.23 -8.81
CA ALA A 16 -3.27 -0.20 -8.00
C ALA A 16 -3.69 -1.13 -6.84
N GLY A 17 -4.83 -0.86 -6.21
CA GLY A 17 -5.33 -1.58 -5.05
C GLY A 17 -5.71 -3.02 -5.36
N ILE A 18 -6.36 -3.28 -6.50
CA ILE A 18 -6.77 -4.64 -6.92
C ILE A 18 -5.58 -5.59 -7.05
N PRO A 19 -4.55 -5.32 -7.89
CA PRO A 19 -3.39 -6.20 -8.00
C PRO A 19 -2.61 -6.29 -6.68
N SER A 20 -2.55 -5.20 -5.90
CA SER A 20 -1.93 -5.23 -4.57
C SER A 20 -2.65 -6.19 -3.64
N ALA A 21 -3.98 -6.15 -3.59
CA ALA A 21 -4.77 -7.04 -2.76
C ALA A 21 -4.62 -8.50 -3.19
N ILE A 22 -4.60 -8.78 -4.50
CA ILE A 22 -4.39 -10.14 -5.01
C ILE A 22 -3.02 -10.67 -4.60
N ILE A 23 -1.94 -9.92 -4.90
CA ILE A 23 -0.57 -10.33 -4.58
C ILE A 23 -0.38 -10.46 -3.07
N ASN A 24 -0.87 -9.50 -2.28
CA ASN A 24 -0.75 -9.58 -0.81
C ASN A 24 -1.55 -10.72 -0.21
N SER A 25 -2.71 -11.07 -0.77
CA SER A 25 -3.47 -12.25 -0.34
C SER A 25 -2.69 -13.54 -0.62
N MET A 26 -2.08 -13.65 -1.80
CA MET A 26 -1.21 -14.79 -2.13
C MET A 26 0.00 -14.88 -1.18
N LEU A 27 0.66 -13.74 -0.93
CA LEU A 27 1.78 -13.66 0.01
C LEU A 27 1.35 -14.01 1.44
N PHE A 28 0.17 -13.58 1.88
CA PHE A 28 -0.36 -13.92 3.20
C PHE A 28 -0.49 -15.43 3.37
N TYR A 29 -1.11 -16.12 2.41
CA TYR A 29 -1.22 -17.58 2.48
C TYR A 29 0.15 -18.26 2.42
N ALA A 30 1.08 -17.77 1.59
CA ALA A 30 2.43 -18.30 1.53
C ALA A 30 3.16 -18.17 2.88
N PHE A 31 3.13 -16.99 3.50
CA PHE A 31 3.78 -16.76 4.80
C PHE A 31 3.09 -17.48 5.95
N LYS A 32 1.76 -17.64 5.90
CA LYS A 32 1.02 -18.46 6.87
C LYS A 32 1.44 -19.92 6.79
N ASN A 33 1.56 -20.49 5.59
CA ASN A 33 2.01 -21.87 5.39
C ASN A 33 3.49 -22.09 5.77
N LEU A 34 4.33 -21.07 5.62
CA LEU A 34 5.74 -21.09 6.05
C LEU A 34 5.91 -20.91 7.58
N GLY A 35 4.83 -20.67 8.32
CA GLY A 35 4.87 -20.41 9.76
C GLY A 35 5.38 -19.01 10.13
N ALA A 36 5.62 -18.13 9.15
CA ALA A 36 6.06 -16.75 9.38
C ALA A 36 4.91 -15.85 9.87
N ILE A 37 3.67 -16.16 9.49
CA ILE A 37 2.45 -15.55 10.05
C ILE A 37 1.80 -16.55 11.00
N ASN A 38 1.79 -16.21 12.28
CA ASN A 38 1.16 -16.98 13.34
C ASN A 38 -0.12 -16.27 13.83
N ASP A 39 -1.18 -17.04 14.07
CA ASP A 39 -2.47 -16.51 14.54
C ASP A 39 -2.42 -15.98 15.99
N VAL A 40 -1.26 -16.11 16.66
CA VAL A 40 -0.98 -15.62 18.02
C VAL A 40 -0.71 -14.11 18.04
N VAL A 41 -0.19 -13.55 16.94
CA VAL A 41 0.12 -12.11 16.87
C VAL A 41 -1.15 -11.35 16.55
N MET A 42 -1.60 -10.55 17.51
CA MET A 42 -2.79 -9.71 17.39
C MET A 42 -2.41 -8.37 16.75
N ILE A 43 -3.04 -8.05 15.61
CA ILE A 43 -2.99 -6.71 15.02
C ILE A 43 -4.31 -6.03 15.35
N GLN A 44 -4.26 -4.92 16.10
CA GLN A 44 -5.45 -4.18 16.53
C GLN A 44 -6.47 -5.06 17.29
N GLY A 45 -5.98 -6.01 18.11
CA GLY A 45 -6.82 -6.89 18.93
C GLY A 45 -7.47 -8.06 18.19
N SER A 46 -7.14 -8.29 16.91
CA SER A 46 -7.58 -9.48 16.17
C SER A 46 -6.40 -10.13 15.43
N PRO A 47 -6.41 -11.46 15.20
CA PRO A 47 -5.43 -12.10 14.35
C PRO A 47 -5.49 -11.51 12.93
N LEU A 48 -4.33 -11.37 12.30
CA LEU A 48 -4.28 -10.85 10.92
C LEU A 48 -5.03 -11.80 9.99
N GLY A 49 -6.11 -11.29 9.39
CA GLY A 49 -6.91 -12.03 8.41
C GLY A 49 -6.67 -11.60 6.97
N VAL A 50 -6.91 -12.49 6.01
CA VAL A 50 -6.89 -12.15 4.57
C VAL A 50 -7.85 -11.02 4.24
N SER A 51 -9.03 -10.98 4.88
CA SER A 51 -9.99 -9.89 4.72
C SER A 51 -9.38 -8.53 5.06
N GLN A 52 -8.62 -8.45 6.16
CA GLN A 52 -7.91 -7.24 6.57
C GLN A 52 -6.81 -6.87 5.57
N VAL A 53 -6.07 -7.84 5.04
CA VAL A 53 -5.01 -7.63 4.03
C VAL A 53 -5.60 -7.06 2.74
N ILE A 54 -6.70 -7.63 2.24
CA ILE A 54 -7.40 -7.15 1.04
C ILE A 54 -7.90 -5.73 1.26
N PHE A 55 -8.64 -5.53 2.34
CA PHE A 55 -9.27 -4.24 2.65
C PHE A 55 -8.22 -3.13 2.82
N SER A 56 -7.16 -3.39 3.57
CA SER A 56 -6.05 -2.45 3.78
C SER A 56 -5.36 -2.12 2.45
N SER A 57 -5.07 -3.13 1.62
CA SER A 57 -4.38 -2.91 0.34
C SER A 57 -5.16 -1.98 -0.59
N ILE A 58 -6.49 -2.12 -0.64
CA ILE A 58 -7.36 -1.27 -1.47
C ILE A 58 -7.48 0.14 -0.87
N ILE A 59 -7.74 0.25 0.44
CA ILE A 59 -7.91 1.55 1.10
C ILE A 59 -6.63 2.38 1.04
N PHE A 60 -5.48 1.80 1.37
CA PHE A 60 -4.22 2.54 1.32
C PHE A 60 -3.87 2.99 -0.11
N SER A 61 -4.23 2.19 -1.13
CA SER A 61 -4.05 2.58 -2.53
C SER A 61 -4.99 3.72 -2.96
N LEU A 62 -6.23 3.72 -2.46
CA LEU A 62 -7.19 4.82 -2.64
C LEU A 62 -6.72 6.11 -1.97
N VAL A 63 -6.28 6.00 -0.71
CA VAL A 63 -5.71 7.13 0.05
C VAL A 63 -4.49 7.68 -0.68
N ALA A 64 -3.61 6.83 -1.21
CA ALA A 64 -2.47 7.27 -2.00
C ALA A 64 -2.91 8.02 -3.28
N GLY A 65 -3.95 7.56 -3.97
CA GLY A 65 -4.54 8.28 -5.11
C GLY A 65 -5.10 9.64 -4.71
N PHE A 66 -5.75 9.74 -3.55
CA PHE A 66 -6.25 11.01 -3.02
C PHE A 66 -5.10 11.98 -2.67
N VAL A 67 -4.06 11.50 -2.00
CA VAL A 67 -2.85 12.27 -1.69
C VAL A 67 -2.18 12.76 -2.98
N TYR A 68 -2.08 11.91 -4.00
CA TYR A 68 -1.57 12.29 -5.31
C TYR A 68 -2.39 13.41 -5.95
N PHE A 69 -3.73 13.32 -5.88
CA PHE A 69 -4.62 14.38 -6.35
C PHE A 69 -4.37 15.71 -5.62
N ILE A 70 -4.29 15.71 -4.29
CA ILE A 70 -3.99 16.92 -3.51
C ILE A 70 -2.67 17.53 -3.97
N ILE A 71 -1.60 16.73 -4.09
CA ILE A 71 -0.29 17.21 -4.55
C ILE A 71 -0.40 17.80 -5.97
N SER A 72 -1.22 17.22 -6.84
CA SER A 72 -1.41 17.69 -8.21
C SER A 72 -2.10 19.05 -8.34
N ILE A 73 -2.84 19.48 -7.31
CA ILE A 73 -3.45 20.81 -7.27
C ILE A 73 -2.38 21.89 -7.08
N PHE A 74 -1.40 21.64 -6.21
CA PHE A 74 -0.43 22.65 -5.78
C PHE A 74 0.91 22.61 -6.54
N ALA A 75 1.30 21.45 -7.07
CA ALA A 75 2.64 21.25 -7.63
C ALA A 75 2.66 21.04 -9.15
N ARG A 76 3.61 21.70 -9.83
CA ARG A 76 3.90 21.47 -11.26
C ARG A 76 4.48 20.08 -11.52
N GLU A 77 5.24 19.53 -10.57
CA GLU A 77 5.90 18.22 -10.67
C GLU A 77 5.30 17.20 -9.68
N ALA A 78 3.97 17.10 -9.66
CA ALA A 78 3.22 16.33 -8.67
C ALA A 78 3.69 14.88 -8.53
N PHE A 79 4.01 14.21 -9.64
CA PHE A 79 4.50 12.84 -9.62
C PHE A 79 5.84 12.69 -8.90
N ARG A 80 6.82 13.58 -9.12
CA ARG A 80 8.13 13.47 -8.45
C ARG A 80 8.00 13.69 -6.95
N ILE A 81 7.16 14.64 -6.53
CA ILE A 81 6.91 14.92 -5.12
C ILE A 81 6.19 13.73 -4.48
N PHE A 82 5.13 13.23 -5.12
CA PHE A 82 4.42 12.04 -4.66
C PHE A 82 5.34 10.83 -4.53
N GLN A 83 6.19 10.58 -5.53
CA GLN A 83 7.12 9.46 -5.51
C GLN A 83 8.11 9.56 -4.33
N ARG A 84 8.65 10.76 -4.06
CA ARG A 84 9.53 11.00 -2.89
C ARG A 84 8.81 10.74 -1.58
N ILE A 85 7.58 11.23 -1.45
CA ILE A 85 6.75 11.02 -0.26
C ILE A 85 6.42 9.53 -0.10
N ALA A 86 6.06 8.83 -1.18
CA ALA A 86 5.74 7.41 -1.16
C ALA A 86 6.94 6.57 -0.69
N TRP A 87 8.15 6.87 -1.18
CA TRP A 87 9.37 6.21 -0.69
C TRP A 87 9.66 6.51 0.78
N LEU A 88 9.50 7.77 1.20
CA LEU A 88 9.69 8.16 2.59
C LEU A 88 8.71 7.41 3.52
N LEU A 89 7.43 7.36 3.14
CA LEU A 89 6.39 6.66 3.91
C LEU A 89 6.63 5.14 3.92
N LEU A 90 7.10 4.56 2.82
CA LEU A 90 7.47 3.14 2.79
C LEU A 90 8.61 2.85 3.77
N LEU A 91 9.65 3.68 3.80
CA LEU A 91 10.76 3.52 4.74
C LEU A 91 10.30 3.65 6.19
N ILE A 92 9.43 4.62 6.49
CA ILE A 92 8.84 4.78 7.82
C ILE A 92 7.97 3.56 8.17
N SER A 93 7.24 3.00 7.20
CA SER A 93 6.37 1.83 7.42
C SER A 93 7.14 0.60 7.87
N PHE A 94 8.43 0.49 7.52
CA PHE A 94 9.25 -0.64 7.96
C PHE A 94 9.52 -0.66 9.45
N LEU A 95 9.47 0.50 10.10
CA LEU A 95 9.64 0.63 11.55
C LEU A 95 8.33 0.31 12.30
N ASN A 96 7.18 0.43 11.62
CA ASN A 96 5.86 0.27 12.22
C ASN A 96 5.66 -1.09 12.93
N PRO A 97 5.93 -2.26 12.31
CA PRO A 97 5.73 -3.54 13.00
C PRO A 97 6.62 -3.69 14.24
N PHE A 98 7.84 -3.14 14.23
CA PHE A 98 8.76 -3.24 15.36
C PHE A 98 8.44 -2.29 16.51
N LEU A 99 7.77 -1.17 16.23
CA LEU A 99 7.44 -0.15 17.22
C LEU A 99 6.06 -0.35 17.85
N PHE A 100 5.10 -0.89 17.09
CA PHE A 100 3.69 -0.92 17.49
C PHE A 100 3.14 -2.31 17.80
N ILE A 101 3.88 -3.37 17.50
CA ILE A 101 3.48 -4.75 17.82
C ILE A 101 4.43 -5.30 18.88
N PRO A 102 3.98 -5.45 20.14
CA PRO A 102 4.80 -6.03 21.20
C PRO A 102 5.11 -7.49 20.87
N ASP A 103 6.36 -7.89 21.12
CA ASP A 103 6.87 -9.26 20.92
C ASP A 103 6.62 -9.85 19.52
N VAL A 104 6.63 -8.98 18.49
CA VAL A 104 6.42 -9.43 17.11
C VAL A 104 7.55 -10.37 16.67
N PRO A 105 7.23 -11.58 16.19
CA PRO A 105 8.23 -12.44 15.58
C PRO A 105 8.86 -11.75 14.37
N VAL A 106 10.18 -11.87 14.24
CA VAL A 106 10.92 -11.23 13.13
C VAL A 106 10.37 -11.66 11.76
N GLY A 107 9.98 -12.94 11.62
CA GLY A 107 9.35 -13.46 10.41
C GLY A 107 8.04 -12.73 10.07
N PHE A 108 7.21 -12.43 11.07
CA PHE A 108 5.95 -11.72 10.89
C PHE A 108 6.18 -10.27 10.45
N ALA A 109 7.14 -9.57 11.08
CA ALA A 109 7.50 -8.20 10.72
C ALA A 109 8.06 -8.10 9.29
N ILE A 110 8.91 -9.05 8.89
CA ILE A 110 9.43 -9.14 7.52
C ILE A 110 8.30 -9.39 6.52
N SER A 111 7.38 -10.32 6.82
CA SER A 111 6.23 -10.60 5.96
C SER A 111 5.35 -9.36 5.74
N LEU A 112 5.06 -8.59 6.80
CA LEU A 112 4.31 -7.33 6.68
C LEU A 112 5.04 -6.30 5.81
N ASN A 113 6.35 -6.14 5.99
CA ASN A 113 7.14 -5.20 5.21
C ASN A 113 7.18 -5.57 3.72
N ILE A 114 7.26 -6.86 3.39
CA ILE A 114 7.17 -7.33 2.00
C ILE A 114 5.81 -6.95 1.40
N MET A 115 4.71 -7.10 2.16
CA MET A 115 3.38 -6.68 1.69
C MET A 115 3.28 -5.16 1.48
N HIS A 116 3.94 -4.35 2.31
CA HIS A 116 4.01 -2.90 2.12
C HIS A 116 4.77 -2.52 0.85
N ILE A 117 5.85 -3.23 0.51
CA ILE A 117 6.61 -3.01 -0.73
C ILE A 117 5.72 -3.27 -1.94
N VAL A 118 4.90 -4.33 -1.93
CA VAL A 118 3.98 -4.65 -3.02
C VAL A 118 2.99 -3.50 -3.27
N VAL A 119 2.34 -2.99 -2.21
CA VAL A 119 1.39 -1.87 -2.33
C VAL A 119 2.09 -0.63 -2.87
N ALA A 120 3.24 -0.25 -2.29
CA ALA A 120 3.98 0.93 -2.71
C ALA A 120 4.43 0.83 -4.17
N ALA A 121 4.97 -0.31 -4.60
CA ALA A 121 5.40 -0.54 -5.97
C ALA A 121 4.22 -0.46 -6.96
N ALA A 122 3.10 -1.11 -6.64
CA ALA A 122 1.89 -1.08 -7.47
C ALA A 122 1.34 0.35 -7.62
N VAL A 123 1.25 1.09 -6.52
CA VAL A 123 0.77 2.49 -6.51
C VAL A 123 1.69 3.38 -7.34
N ILE A 124 3.01 3.32 -7.12
CA ILE A 124 3.97 4.15 -7.87
C ILE A 124 3.90 3.82 -9.37
N TYR A 125 3.83 2.54 -9.73
CA TYR A 125 3.73 2.09 -11.12
C TYR A 125 2.47 2.62 -11.80
N VAL A 126 1.29 2.43 -11.19
CA VAL A 126 0.01 2.83 -11.77
C VAL A 126 -0.13 4.35 -11.82
N MET A 127 0.36 5.08 -10.81
CA MET A 127 0.34 6.55 -10.81
C MET A 127 1.25 7.15 -11.88
N LYS A 128 2.40 6.51 -12.16
CA LYS A 128 3.29 6.89 -13.27
C LYS A 128 2.67 6.61 -14.64
N LYS A 129 1.92 5.51 -14.74
CA LYS A 129 1.40 5.03 -16.02
C LYS A 129 0.36 6.01 -16.59
N HIS A 130 0.55 6.34 -17.87
CA HIS A 130 -0.45 7.05 -18.64
C HIS A 130 -1.57 6.08 -19.02
N ILE A 131 -2.81 6.44 -18.69
CA ILE A 131 -3.99 5.62 -18.96
C ILE A 131 -4.91 6.46 -19.87
N PRO A 132 -5.07 6.08 -21.15
CA PRO A 132 -5.65 6.95 -22.18
C PRO A 132 -7.13 7.28 -21.97
N PHE A 133 -7.84 6.51 -21.15
CA PHE A 133 -9.26 6.75 -20.81
C PHE A 133 -9.45 7.50 -19.48
N LEU A 134 -8.37 7.90 -18.80
CA LEU A 134 -8.39 8.61 -17.51
C LEU A 134 -7.77 10.02 -17.58
N THR A 135 -7.46 10.50 -18.80
CA THR A 135 -6.96 11.86 -19.05
C THR A 135 -8.03 12.93 -19.01
#